data_AF-A0A3D9AN61-F1
#
_entry.id   AF-A0A3D9AN61-F1
#
_cell.length_a   1.000
_cell.length_b   1.000
_cell.length_c   1.000
_cell.angle_alpha   90.00
_cell.angle_beta   90.00
_cell.angle_gamma   90.00
#
_symmetry.space_group_name_H-M   'P 1'
#
loop_
_entity.id
_entity.type
_entity.pdbx_description
1 polymer ?
#
loop_
_entity_poly.entity_id
_entity_poly.type
_entity_poly.pdbx_seq_one_letter_code
_entity_poly.pdbx_strand_id
1 'polypeptide(L)'
;MQKLNKFNQYLLERYPTIWNTKIVWMLLAALVFHIVFFIIGYVSHIDPVSLQKYSVKDDYFRNGVIFIHLIISILLIVGWLLMMLKNNAFKNFYPTSKGKLFGQFVQYFIIIFSCTTFYFSYMTGFRMFINNKYPDQEMAKNVDVINRTAPFLSQNIESYTLENRLFPKPFFDLYCENNIEKIDRNKKFFVYYNRVYQYYTLYSKKSYQKDKKGNFIPPNPEYSNKIQPAYSDEKEKFETFYYKKDVVDLSSQIQTTQPSFYNFSEIFYDYDFKSFDDGVGAVDVDANYYDKNSPDYILKNKKAVINQKTAVLLNSKNSAELEKLFEDFLSISKTYSVRNNLNAKKWVSMIYSKDNPNFEVRYFIKDYGGKTRIDEDAYYEETVAVDSVVVAADYPNENDIRDSIKISEFNPEINQQLAPDKYVKNNMTEYYYLSENMKDLLKNVDSVKKDDFFSDNVHIYIWIAFFLSTFIFGFRITGLRSLLFSVISAGVLTLSITLITVFYGLTFRGQEEFFVAYFVLFIGLVILLIPLLKMNMTNKMVSSVLINISLNGFVLLVLLIFAIISIHQKAACQIPVTHIDYDYTYQNCPNIFEDLGFMISYIILILGFVFMYFYTAILQKWKAMPE
;
A
#
# COMPACT_ATOMS: atom_id res chain seq x y z
N MET A 1 -5.34 -21.22 -46.10
CA MET A 1 -5.82 -20.01 -46.82
C MET A 1 -7.28 -20.12 -47.31
N GLN A 2 -7.70 -21.15 -48.05
CA GLN A 2 -9.09 -21.24 -48.56
C GLN A 2 -10.20 -21.19 -47.47
N LYS A 3 -10.00 -21.83 -46.30
CA LYS A 3 -10.98 -21.78 -45.19
C LYS A 3 -11.11 -20.38 -44.57
N LEU A 4 -10.01 -19.64 -44.45
CA LEU A 4 -9.99 -18.26 -43.94
C LEU A 4 -10.73 -17.31 -44.89
N ASN A 5 -10.55 -17.49 -46.20
CA ASN A 5 -11.24 -16.69 -47.22
C ASN A 5 -12.75 -16.96 -47.20
N LYS A 6 -13.18 -18.22 -47.08
CA LYS A 6 -14.61 -18.58 -46.93
C LYS A 6 -15.22 -17.96 -45.67
N PHE A 7 -14.51 -17.97 -44.54
CA PHE A 7 -15.00 -17.37 -43.31
C PHE A 7 -15.07 -15.83 -43.37
N ASN A 8 -14.07 -15.18 -43.97
CA ASN A 8 -14.10 -13.74 -44.22
C ASN A 8 -15.24 -13.34 -45.14
N GLN A 9 -15.54 -14.14 -46.17
CA GLN A 9 -16.67 -13.93 -47.06
C GLN A 9 -18.01 -14.08 -46.32
N TYR A 10 -18.15 -15.13 -45.50
CA TYR A 10 -19.32 -15.31 -44.64
C TYR A 10 -19.57 -14.11 -43.70
N LEU A 11 -18.52 -13.61 -43.04
CA LEU A 11 -18.62 -12.44 -42.17
C LEU A 11 -19.03 -11.19 -42.96
N LEU A 12 -18.47 -11.00 -44.16
CA LEU A 12 -18.82 -9.86 -45.02
C LEU A 12 -20.30 -9.90 -45.42
N GLU A 13 -20.81 -11.07 -45.82
CA GLU A 13 -22.17 -11.25 -46.33
C GLU A 13 -23.23 -11.20 -45.22
N ARG A 14 -22.97 -11.77 -44.04
CA ARG A 14 -23.96 -11.87 -42.95
C ARG A 14 -23.76 -10.90 -41.79
N TYR A 15 -22.53 -10.52 -41.49
CA TYR A 15 -22.18 -9.68 -40.34
C TYR A 15 -21.24 -8.52 -40.72
N PRO A 16 -21.68 -7.61 -41.61
CA PRO A 16 -20.81 -6.61 -42.21
C PRO A 16 -20.15 -5.66 -41.19
N THR A 17 -20.79 -5.39 -40.05
CA THR A 17 -20.19 -4.58 -38.97
C THR A 17 -19.03 -5.30 -38.31
N ILE A 18 -19.21 -6.58 -37.94
CA ILE A 18 -18.16 -7.45 -37.36
C ILE A 18 -17.00 -7.61 -38.36
N TRP A 19 -17.31 -7.80 -39.64
CA TRP A 19 -16.30 -7.89 -40.69
C TRP A 19 -15.54 -6.57 -40.87
N ASN A 20 -16.21 -5.43 -40.78
CA ASN A 20 -15.60 -4.12 -41.00
C ASN A 20 -14.66 -3.71 -39.86
N THR A 21 -15.07 -3.95 -38.61
CA THR A 21 -14.24 -3.64 -37.43
C THR A 21 -13.09 -4.63 -37.26
N LYS A 22 -13.10 -5.78 -37.94
CA LYS A 22 -12.09 -6.83 -37.80
C LYS A 22 -11.98 -7.38 -36.37
N ILE A 23 -13.03 -7.24 -35.56
CA ILE A 23 -13.01 -7.63 -34.14
C ILE A 23 -12.60 -9.09 -33.92
N VAL A 24 -13.08 -10.03 -34.75
CA VAL A 24 -12.73 -11.45 -34.62
C VAL A 24 -11.22 -11.66 -34.71
N TRP A 25 -10.56 -11.00 -35.67
CA TRP A 25 -9.12 -11.13 -35.86
C TRP A 25 -8.33 -10.42 -34.74
N MET A 26 -8.83 -9.29 -34.26
CA MET A 26 -8.22 -8.57 -33.15
C MET A 26 -8.30 -9.33 -31.84
N LEU A 27 -9.44 -9.96 -31.54
CA LEU A 27 -9.59 -10.78 -30.35
C LEU A 27 -8.72 -12.03 -30.40
N LEU A 28 -8.59 -12.67 -31.56
CA LEU A 28 -7.65 -13.79 -31.73
C LEU A 28 -6.19 -13.35 -31.54
N ALA A 29 -5.80 -12.20 -32.09
CA ALA A 29 -4.46 -11.66 -31.91
C ALA A 29 -4.19 -11.28 -30.44
N ALA A 30 -5.12 -10.58 -29.79
CA ALA A 30 -5.04 -10.24 -28.38
C ALA A 30 -4.94 -11.49 -27.50
N LEU A 31 -5.72 -12.53 -27.79
CA LEU A 31 -5.68 -13.80 -27.05
C LEU A 31 -4.29 -14.45 -27.09
N VAL A 32 -3.61 -14.42 -28.25
CA VAL A 32 -2.23 -14.93 -28.35
C VAL A 32 -1.30 -14.16 -27.41
N PHE A 33 -1.40 -12.83 -27.37
CA PHE A 33 -0.59 -12.04 -26.45
C PHE A 33 -0.98 -12.23 -24.99
N HIS A 34 -2.26 -12.39 -24.66
CA HIS A 34 -2.68 -12.78 -23.30
C HIS A 34 -2.03 -14.09 -22.85
N ILE A 35 -1.96 -15.10 -23.72
CA ILE A 35 -1.28 -16.37 -23.43
C ILE A 35 0.23 -16.13 -23.22
N VAL A 36 0.87 -15.34 -24.07
CA VAL A 36 2.30 -15.00 -23.93
C VAL A 36 2.57 -14.29 -22.60
N PHE A 37 1.80 -13.25 -22.26
CA PHE A 37 1.97 -12.52 -21.00
C PHE A 37 1.68 -13.39 -19.78
N PHE A 38 0.70 -14.29 -19.87
CA PHE A 38 0.48 -15.30 -18.84
C PHE A 38 1.71 -16.19 -18.63
N ILE A 39 2.31 -16.70 -19.71
CA ILE A 39 3.53 -17.52 -19.62
C ILE A 39 4.68 -16.70 -19.02
N ILE A 40 4.87 -15.45 -19.45
CA ILE A 40 5.91 -14.56 -18.91
C ILE A 40 5.70 -14.36 -17.40
N GLY A 41 4.47 -14.09 -16.95
CA GLY A 41 4.16 -13.96 -15.52
C GLY A 41 4.38 -15.25 -14.74
N TYR A 42 4.08 -16.41 -15.33
CA TYR A 42 4.31 -17.70 -14.71
C TYR A 42 5.81 -18.00 -14.49
N VAL A 43 6.68 -17.50 -15.37
CA VAL A 43 8.13 -17.78 -15.31
C VAL A 43 8.97 -16.63 -14.74
N SER A 44 8.39 -15.45 -14.49
CA SER A 44 9.14 -14.23 -14.14
C SER A 44 9.90 -14.34 -12.82
N HIS A 45 9.36 -15.08 -11.85
CA HIS A 45 9.92 -15.21 -10.50
C HIS A 45 10.26 -16.66 -10.12
N ILE A 46 10.71 -17.46 -11.09
CA ILE A 46 11.14 -18.85 -10.84
C ILE A 46 12.29 -18.93 -9.82
N ASP A 47 13.22 -17.97 -9.88
CA ASP A 47 14.30 -17.85 -8.91
C ASP A 47 13.77 -17.21 -7.61
N PRO A 48 13.81 -17.91 -6.46
CA PRO A 48 13.40 -17.35 -5.18
C PRO A 48 14.10 -16.04 -4.81
N VAL A 49 15.33 -15.81 -5.28
CA VAL A 49 16.05 -14.55 -5.04
C VAL A 49 15.30 -13.35 -5.61
N SER A 50 14.55 -13.53 -6.70
CA SER A 50 13.72 -12.46 -7.27
C SER A 50 12.57 -12.03 -6.35
N LEU A 51 12.15 -12.89 -5.40
CA LEU A 51 11.11 -12.60 -4.41
C LEU A 51 11.67 -11.92 -3.15
N GLN A 52 12.99 -11.79 -3.02
CA GLN A 52 13.64 -11.18 -1.84
C GLN A 52 13.81 -9.66 -1.98
N LYS A 53 13.08 -9.02 -2.90
CA LYS A 53 13.12 -7.57 -3.14
C LYS A 53 11.86 -6.92 -2.60
N TYR A 54 11.93 -5.64 -2.27
CA TYR A 54 10.76 -4.88 -1.87
C TYR A 54 9.67 -4.83 -2.98
N SER A 55 8.44 -5.22 -2.62
CA SER A 55 7.20 -5.17 -3.44
C SER A 55 7.32 -5.72 -4.87
N VAL A 56 7.49 -7.03 -5.02
CA VAL A 56 7.64 -7.66 -6.35
C VAL A 56 6.37 -7.67 -7.20
N LYS A 57 5.20 -7.39 -6.60
CA LYS A 57 3.97 -7.20 -7.37
C LYS A 57 4.06 -6.02 -8.35
N ASP A 58 4.93 -5.05 -8.05
CA ASP A 58 5.13 -3.85 -8.86
C ASP A 58 6.21 -4.03 -9.94
N ASP A 59 6.89 -5.19 -9.96
CA ASP A 59 7.96 -5.48 -10.91
C ASP A 59 7.50 -5.40 -12.37
N TYR A 60 6.21 -5.67 -12.62
CA TYR A 60 5.61 -5.46 -13.93
C TYR A 60 5.80 -4.03 -14.45
N PHE A 61 5.64 -3.05 -13.56
CA PHE A 61 5.76 -1.62 -13.87
C PHE A 61 7.20 -1.12 -13.78
N ARG A 62 8.05 -1.74 -12.96
CA ARG A 62 9.45 -1.32 -12.75
C ARG A 62 10.44 -1.95 -13.74
N ASN A 63 10.34 -3.24 -14.02
CA ASN A 63 11.36 -4.00 -14.77
C ASN A 63 11.19 -3.90 -16.30
N GLY A 64 10.44 -2.92 -16.79
CA GLY A 64 10.26 -2.63 -18.21
C GLY A 64 9.31 -3.55 -18.98
N VAL A 65 8.70 -4.55 -18.33
CA VAL A 65 7.65 -5.40 -18.93
C VAL A 65 6.46 -4.56 -19.40
N ILE A 66 6.10 -3.52 -18.64
CA ILE A 66 5.12 -2.52 -19.02
C ILE A 66 5.45 -1.85 -20.36
N PHE A 67 6.72 -1.55 -20.67
CA PHE A 67 7.09 -0.93 -21.94
C PHE A 67 6.89 -1.89 -23.11
N ILE A 68 7.23 -3.17 -22.93
CA ILE A 68 6.98 -4.21 -23.94
C ILE A 68 5.47 -4.35 -24.18
N HIS A 69 4.67 -4.37 -23.11
CA HIS A 69 3.21 -4.34 -23.21
C HIS A 69 2.73 -3.14 -24.02
N LEU A 70 3.13 -1.92 -23.65
CA LEU A 70 2.71 -0.70 -24.33
C LEU A 70 3.07 -0.71 -25.82
N ILE A 71 4.29 -1.15 -26.18
CA ILE A 71 4.72 -1.25 -27.58
C ILE A 71 3.82 -2.24 -28.35
N ILE A 72 3.57 -3.43 -27.80
CA ILE A 72 2.71 -4.43 -28.44
C ILE A 72 1.29 -3.89 -28.59
N SER A 73 0.71 -3.27 -27.56
CA SER A 73 -0.63 -2.69 -27.60
C SER A 73 -0.73 -1.60 -28.66
N ILE A 74 0.25 -0.69 -28.73
CA ILE A 74 0.30 0.37 -29.74
C ILE A 74 0.39 -0.23 -31.15
N LEU A 75 1.27 -1.20 -31.38
CA LEU A 75 1.41 -1.84 -32.70
C LEU A 75 0.13 -2.57 -33.12
N LEU A 76 -0.52 -3.28 -32.20
CA LEU A 76 -1.81 -3.93 -32.44
C LEU A 76 -2.90 -2.91 -32.80
N ILE A 77 -3.03 -1.83 -32.02
CA ILE A 77 -4.05 -0.80 -32.23
C ILE A 77 -3.78 -0.03 -33.53
N VAL A 78 -2.53 0.35 -33.81
CA VAL A 78 -2.17 1.05 -35.06
C VAL A 78 -2.39 0.16 -36.28
N GLY A 79 -1.91 -1.09 -36.23
CA GLY A 79 -2.14 -2.06 -37.32
C GLY A 79 -3.63 -2.30 -37.56
N TRP A 80 -4.40 -2.43 -36.49
CA TRP A 80 -5.85 -2.53 -36.54
C TRP A 80 -6.51 -1.30 -37.19
N LEU A 81 -6.13 -0.10 -36.76
CA LEU A 81 -6.64 1.16 -37.32
C LEU A 81 -6.36 1.23 -38.82
N LEU A 82 -5.14 0.92 -39.27
CA LEU A 82 -4.81 0.89 -40.71
C LEU A 82 -5.72 -0.08 -41.49
N MET A 83 -5.93 -1.28 -40.97
CA MET A 83 -6.80 -2.28 -41.60
C MET A 83 -8.27 -1.87 -41.63
N MET A 84 -8.77 -1.31 -40.53
CA MET A 84 -10.17 -0.87 -40.39
C MET A 84 -10.47 0.38 -41.24
N LEU A 85 -9.52 1.30 -41.35
CA LEU A 85 -9.67 2.55 -42.09
C LEU A 85 -9.57 2.38 -43.61
N LYS A 86 -8.88 1.33 -44.08
CA LYS A 86 -8.81 0.98 -45.50
C LYS A 86 -10.19 0.80 -46.15
N ASN A 87 -11.16 0.28 -45.40
CA ASN A 87 -12.54 0.06 -45.84
C ASN A 87 -13.52 0.93 -45.04
N ASN A 88 -13.44 2.25 -45.17
CA ASN A 88 -14.31 3.16 -44.44
C ASN A 88 -15.75 3.17 -45.00
N ALA A 89 -16.60 2.27 -44.50
CA ALA A 89 -18.01 2.17 -44.86
C ALA A 89 -18.81 3.46 -44.58
N PHE A 90 -18.31 4.36 -43.71
CA PHE A 90 -19.00 5.61 -43.38
C PHE A 90 -18.83 6.72 -44.41
N LYS A 91 -17.80 6.65 -45.27
CA LYS A 91 -17.60 7.60 -46.38
C LYS A 91 -18.57 7.39 -47.54
N ASN A 92 -19.15 6.19 -47.66
CA ASN A 92 -19.99 5.80 -48.79
C ASN A 92 -21.46 5.68 -48.39
N PHE A 93 -22.08 6.72 -47.81
CA PHE A 93 -23.54 6.87 -47.54
C PHE A 93 -24.35 5.60 -47.16
N TYR A 94 -23.74 4.58 -46.55
CA TYR A 94 -24.44 3.35 -46.23
C TYR A 94 -25.46 3.64 -45.12
N PRO A 95 -26.76 3.32 -45.32
CA PRO A 95 -27.76 3.49 -44.29
C PRO A 95 -27.42 2.55 -43.12
N THR A 96 -27.00 3.15 -42.00
CA THR A 96 -26.59 2.44 -40.78
C THR A 96 -27.58 2.77 -39.68
N SER A 97 -28.18 1.74 -39.07
CA SER A 97 -29.13 1.91 -37.96
C SER A 97 -28.42 2.36 -36.66
N LYS A 98 -29.17 2.93 -35.73
CA LYS A 98 -28.67 3.40 -34.42
C LYS A 98 -27.94 2.29 -33.67
N GLY A 99 -28.57 1.12 -33.60
CA GLY A 99 -27.96 -0.06 -32.98
C GLY A 99 -26.68 -0.55 -33.68
N LYS A 100 -26.55 -0.38 -35.00
CA LYS A 100 -25.30 -0.72 -35.71
C LYS A 100 -24.18 0.27 -35.41
N LEU A 101 -24.48 1.55 -35.23
CA LEU A 101 -23.50 2.57 -34.80
C LEU A 101 -23.03 2.29 -33.37
N PHE A 102 -23.97 2.12 -32.44
CA PHE A 102 -23.63 1.80 -31.05
C PHE A 102 -22.85 0.47 -30.96
N GLY A 103 -23.27 -0.56 -31.69
CA GLY A 103 -22.56 -1.82 -31.75
C GLY A 103 -21.12 -1.70 -32.26
N GLN A 104 -20.83 -0.76 -33.18
CA GLN A 104 -19.44 -0.50 -33.59
C GLN A 104 -18.63 0.20 -32.50
N PHE A 105 -19.20 1.17 -31.79
CA PHE A 105 -18.54 1.78 -30.62
C PHE A 105 -18.19 0.72 -29.57
N VAL A 106 -19.12 -0.17 -29.23
CA VAL A 106 -18.88 -1.28 -28.29
C VAL A 106 -17.79 -2.23 -28.81
N GLN A 107 -17.75 -2.50 -30.13
CA GLN A 107 -16.68 -3.30 -30.71
C GLN A 107 -15.30 -2.63 -30.59
N TYR A 108 -15.20 -1.31 -30.77
CA TYR A 108 -13.95 -0.56 -30.56
C TYR A 108 -13.51 -0.66 -29.10
N PHE A 109 -14.45 -0.51 -28.16
CA PHE A 109 -14.19 -0.66 -26.73
C PHE A 109 -13.64 -2.04 -26.39
N ILE A 110 -14.28 -3.10 -26.86
CA ILE A 110 -13.84 -4.48 -26.61
C ILE A 110 -12.45 -4.73 -27.21
N ILE A 111 -12.18 -4.26 -28.43
CA ILE A 111 -10.86 -4.43 -29.07
C ILE A 111 -9.78 -3.73 -28.26
N ILE A 112 -9.97 -2.46 -27.93
CA ILE A 112 -8.97 -1.67 -27.21
C ILE A 112 -8.74 -2.27 -25.82
N PHE A 113 -9.82 -2.57 -25.09
CA PHE A 113 -9.73 -3.21 -23.78
C PHE A 113 -8.95 -4.53 -23.84
N SER A 114 -9.23 -5.39 -24.82
CA SER A 114 -8.49 -6.65 -24.98
C SER A 114 -7.02 -6.42 -25.35
N CYS A 115 -6.69 -5.38 -26.11
CA CYS A 115 -5.32 -5.08 -26.50
C CYS A 115 -4.51 -4.35 -25.42
N THR A 116 -5.13 -3.78 -24.38
CA THR A 116 -4.44 -3.01 -23.33
C THR A 116 -4.38 -3.74 -21.98
N THR A 117 -4.95 -4.94 -21.85
CA THR A 117 -5.14 -5.60 -20.55
C THR A 117 -4.22 -6.81 -20.32
N PHE A 118 -3.08 -6.88 -21.00
CA PHE A 118 -2.16 -8.01 -20.85
C PHE A 118 -1.55 -8.13 -19.44
N TYR A 119 -1.54 -7.04 -18.66
CA TYR A 119 -1.17 -7.02 -17.24
C TYR A 119 -1.93 -8.08 -16.43
N PHE A 120 -3.25 -8.22 -16.63
CA PHE A 120 -4.04 -9.18 -15.85
C PHE A 120 -3.65 -10.62 -16.15
N SER A 121 -3.30 -10.93 -17.40
CA SER A 121 -2.79 -12.25 -17.76
C SER A 121 -1.43 -12.52 -17.12
N TYR A 122 -0.53 -11.54 -17.12
CA TYR A 122 0.75 -11.63 -16.41
C TYR A 122 0.55 -11.91 -14.93
N MET A 123 -0.25 -11.09 -14.23
CA MET A 123 -0.48 -11.26 -12.80
C MET A 123 -1.18 -12.57 -12.46
N THR A 124 -2.09 -13.04 -13.33
CA THR A 124 -2.73 -14.35 -13.18
C THR A 124 -1.71 -15.49 -13.31
N GLY A 125 -0.78 -15.40 -14.28
CA GLY A 125 0.32 -16.35 -14.41
C GLY A 125 1.25 -16.34 -13.19
N PHE A 126 1.61 -15.15 -12.71
CA PHE A 126 2.48 -14.98 -11.55
C PHE A 126 1.85 -15.54 -10.27
N ARG A 127 0.58 -15.20 -9.99
CA ARG A 127 -0.17 -15.77 -8.86
C ARG A 127 -0.27 -17.29 -8.96
N MET A 128 -0.52 -17.83 -10.15
CA MET A 128 -0.59 -19.28 -10.33
C MET A 128 0.74 -19.95 -10.03
N PHE A 129 1.86 -19.37 -10.47
CA PHE A 129 3.19 -19.86 -10.11
C PHE A 129 3.40 -19.86 -8.60
N ILE A 130 3.11 -18.75 -7.92
CA ILE A 130 3.29 -18.62 -6.46
C ILE A 130 2.42 -19.62 -5.70
N ASN A 131 1.16 -19.79 -6.07
CA ASN A 131 0.26 -20.77 -5.46
C ASN A 131 0.76 -22.21 -5.60
N ASN A 132 1.36 -22.55 -6.74
CA ASN A 132 1.90 -23.89 -6.99
C ASN A 132 3.25 -24.11 -6.30
N LYS A 133 4.13 -23.11 -6.30
CA LYS A 133 5.50 -23.20 -5.80
C LYS A 133 5.57 -23.10 -4.28
N TYR A 134 4.66 -22.35 -3.66
CA TYR A 134 4.64 -22.07 -2.23
C TYR A 134 3.27 -22.40 -1.61
N PRO A 135 2.92 -23.68 -1.41
CA PRO A 135 1.62 -24.06 -0.84
C PRO A 135 1.41 -23.53 0.58
N ASP A 136 0.20 -23.06 0.90
CA ASP A 136 -0.10 -22.37 2.18
C ASP A 136 0.24 -23.22 3.41
N GLN A 137 -0.04 -24.53 3.37
CA GLN A 137 0.26 -25.44 4.48
C GLN A 137 1.76 -25.60 4.75
N GLU A 138 2.58 -25.59 3.69
CA GLU A 138 4.03 -25.66 3.80
C GLU A 138 4.60 -24.33 4.30
N MET A 139 4.10 -23.21 3.73
CA MET A 139 4.48 -21.87 4.17
C MET A 139 4.19 -21.65 5.65
N ALA A 140 3.01 -22.04 6.14
CA ALA A 140 2.66 -21.90 7.56
C ALA A 140 3.62 -22.69 8.48
N LYS A 141 4.05 -23.90 8.07
CA LYS A 141 5.03 -24.68 8.82
C LYS A 141 6.40 -24.01 8.81
N ASN A 142 6.83 -23.51 7.65
CA ASN A 142 8.12 -22.83 7.51
C ASN A 142 8.14 -21.54 8.35
N VAL A 143 7.05 -20.78 8.37
CA VAL A 143 6.89 -19.58 9.20
C VAL A 143 6.95 -19.91 10.70
N ASP A 144 6.38 -21.02 11.19
CA ASP A 144 6.56 -21.44 12.60
C ASP A 144 8.03 -21.72 12.93
N VAL A 145 8.75 -22.43 12.06
CA VAL A 145 10.19 -22.70 12.25
C VAL A 145 11.00 -21.40 12.25
N ILE A 146 10.73 -20.50 11.30
CA ILE A 146 11.39 -19.19 11.20
C ILE A 146 11.14 -18.35 12.47
N ASN A 147 9.88 -18.20 12.89
CA ASN A 147 9.53 -17.44 14.10
C ASN A 147 10.14 -18.03 15.37
N ARG A 148 10.25 -19.35 15.48
CA ARG A 148 10.90 -20.02 16.62
C ARG A 148 12.43 -19.89 16.61
N THR A 149 13.02 -19.68 15.43
CA THR A 149 14.47 -19.51 15.25
C THR A 149 14.91 -18.06 15.40
N ALA A 150 14.06 -17.10 15.03
CA ALA A 150 14.33 -15.67 15.08
C ALA A 150 14.90 -15.14 16.42
N PRO A 151 14.47 -15.61 17.60
CA PRO A 151 15.09 -15.24 18.87
C PRO A 151 16.60 -15.47 18.89
N PHE A 152 17.12 -16.41 18.12
CA PHE A 152 18.53 -16.79 18.14
C PHE A 152 19.39 -16.12 17.07
N LEU A 153 18.81 -15.25 16.23
CA LEU A 153 19.56 -14.50 15.23
C LEU A 153 20.44 -13.41 15.83
N SER A 154 20.10 -12.84 16.99
CA SER A 154 20.96 -11.87 17.71
C SER A 154 21.42 -10.70 16.84
N GLN A 155 20.50 -10.11 16.06
CA GLN A 155 20.80 -9.01 15.13
C GLN A 155 20.52 -7.62 15.71
N ASN A 156 19.59 -7.51 16.67
CA ASN A 156 19.26 -6.26 17.35
C ASN A 156 19.27 -6.49 18.87
N ILE A 157 20.16 -5.82 19.59
CA ILE A 157 20.31 -5.95 21.04
C ILE A 157 19.08 -5.48 21.81
N GLU A 158 18.33 -4.50 21.29
CA GLU A 158 17.16 -3.93 21.96
C GLU A 158 16.07 -4.98 22.15
N SER A 159 15.91 -5.92 21.21
CA SER A 159 14.94 -7.01 21.26
C SER A 159 15.20 -8.00 22.41
N TYR A 160 16.38 -7.95 23.05
CA TYR A 160 16.78 -8.85 24.13
C TYR A 160 16.77 -8.18 25.51
N THR A 161 16.29 -6.96 25.60
CA THR A 161 16.19 -6.21 26.85
C THR A 161 14.91 -6.56 27.64
N LEU A 162 14.93 -6.35 28.96
CA LEU A 162 13.90 -6.80 29.91
C LEU A 162 12.49 -6.28 29.61
N GLU A 163 12.35 -5.15 28.94
CA GLU A 163 11.04 -4.60 28.54
C GLU A 163 10.28 -5.50 27.55
N ASN A 164 10.97 -6.35 26.79
CA ASN A 164 10.35 -7.22 25.80
C ASN A 164 9.91 -8.57 26.38
N ARG A 165 10.26 -8.87 27.64
CA ARG A 165 9.92 -10.14 28.26
C ARG A 165 8.41 -10.23 28.50
N LEU A 166 7.81 -11.35 28.13
CA LEU A 166 6.37 -11.61 28.30
C LEU A 166 6.07 -12.96 28.98
N PHE A 167 7.09 -13.78 29.24
CA PHE A 167 6.98 -15.06 29.92
C PHE A 167 8.08 -15.19 31.00
N PRO A 168 7.77 -15.72 32.21
CA PRO A 168 6.48 -16.26 32.66
C PRO A 168 5.38 -15.21 32.87
N LYS A 169 4.16 -15.67 33.15
CA LYS A 169 2.92 -14.87 33.22
C LYS A 169 3.04 -13.48 33.89
N PRO A 170 3.78 -13.27 35.00
CA PRO A 170 3.92 -11.93 35.57
C PRO A 170 4.42 -10.86 34.58
N PHE A 171 5.33 -11.22 33.67
CA PHE A 171 5.82 -10.29 32.65
C PHE A 171 4.76 -9.93 31.59
N PHE A 172 3.77 -10.81 31.39
CA PHE A 172 2.63 -10.52 30.53
C PHE A 172 1.65 -9.54 31.20
N ASP A 173 1.35 -9.77 32.49
CA ASP A 173 0.31 -9.05 33.21
C ASP A 173 0.76 -7.65 33.70
N LEU A 174 2.04 -7.48 34.00
CA LEU A 174 2.58 -6.25 34.58
C LEU A 174 2.93 -5.22 33.51
N TYR A 175 2.84 -3.94 33.89
CA TYR A 175 3.34 -2.83 33.09
C TYR A 175 4.83 -2.62 33.37
N CYS A 176 5.64 -2.55 32.31
CA CYS A 176 7.05 -2.20 32.42
C CYS A 176 7.23 -0.70 32.21
N GLU A 177 7.52 0.03 33.27
CA GLU A 177 7.98 1.41 33.19
C GLU A 177 9.45 1.43 32.81
N ASN A 178 9.79 2.13 31.72
CA ASN A 178 11.15 2.31 31.24
C ASN A 178 11.55 3.79 31.12
N ASN A 179 10.62 4.73 31.38
CA ASN A 179 10.94 6.15 31.46
C ASN A 179 11.54 6.46 32.84
N ILE A 180 12.82 6.83 32.84
CA ILE A 180 13.63 7.12 34.04
C ILE A 180 12.97 8.16 34.95
N GLU A 181 12.28 9.15 34.40
CA GLU A 181 11.60 10.20 35.18
C GLU A 181 10.40 9.68 35.98
N LYS A 182 9.87 8.52 35.58
CA LYS A 182 8.68 7.90 36.15
C LYS A 182 8.98 6.70 37.06
N ILE A 183 10.27 6.40 37.28
CA ILE A 183 10.73 5.31 38.16
C ILE A 183 10.76 5.76 39.62
N ASP A 184 10.17 4.97 40.52
CA ASP A 184 10.30 5.17 41.96
C ASP A 184 11.60 4.53 42.46
N ARG A 185 12.54 5.38 42.88
CA ARG A 185 13.89 5.03 43.33
C ARG A 185 13.91 4.36 44.70
N ASN A 186 12.84 4.51 45.49
CA ASN A 186 12.72 3.89 46.81
C ASN A 186 12.15 2.47 46.74
N LYS A 187 11.79 2.01 45.54
CA LYS A 187 11.24 0.69 45.26
C LYS A 187 12.22 -0.11 44.42
N LYS A 188 11.97 -1.41 44.26
CA LYS A 188 12.81 -2.26 43.41
C LYS A 188 12.75 -1.77 41.96
N PHE A 189 13.91 -1.68 41.33
CA PHE A 189 14.08 -1.48 39.89
C PHE A 189 15.23 -2.36 39.40
N PHE A 190 15.31 -2.55 38.08
CA PHE A 190 16.36 -3.29 37.39
C PHE A 190 17.06 -2.36 36.41
N VAL A 191 18.35 -2.58 36.19
CA VAL A 191 19.19 -1.69 35.39
C VAL A 191 20.06 -2.48 34.44
N TYR A 192 20.12 -2.02 33.19
CA TYR A 192 21.10 -2.45 32.20
C TYR A 192 21.69 -1.21 31.52
N TYR A 193 22.97 -0.91 31.81
CA TYR A 193 23.63 0.28 31.32
C TYR A 193 22.81 1.56 31.61
N ASN A 194 22.19 2.17 30.60
CA ASN A 194 21.33 3.35 30.71
C ASN A 194 19.83 3.05 30.77
N ARG A 195 19.42 1.78 30.67
CA ARG A 195 18.01 1.37 30.70
C ARG A 195 17.61 0.98 32.11
N VAL A 196 16.49 1.54 32.58
CA VAL A 196 15.93 1.26 33.90
C VAL A 196 14.55 0.64 33.72
N TYR A 197 14.25 -0.43 34.44
CA TYR A 197 12.99 -1.15 34.35
C TYR A 197 12.34 -1.26 35.72
N GLN A 198 11.05 -0.93 35.79
CA GLN A 198 10.25 -1.13 36.99
C GLN A 198 8.87 -1.67 36.64
N TYR A 199 8.48 -2.77 37.29
CA TYR A 199 7.25 -3.49 36.97
C TYR A 199 6.13 -3.10 37.92
N TYR A 200 4.99 -2.70 37.36
CA TYR A 200 3.82 -2.24 38.10
C TYR A 200 2.61 -3.13 37.86
N THR A 201 1.85 -3.38 38.93
CA THR A 201 0.43 -3.72 38.78
C THR A 201 -0.35 -2.47 38.38
N LEU A 202 -1.44 -2.67 37.64
CA LEU A 202 -2.30 -1.58 37.19
C LEU A 202 -3.68 -1.67 37.84
N TYR A 203 -4.32 -0.51 38.00
CA TYR A 203 -5.77 -0.43 38.18
C TYR A 203 -6.35 0.45 37.06
N SER A 204 -7.57 0.13 36.64
CA SER A 204 -8.23 0.84 35.54
C SER A 204 -9.40 1.68 36.01
N LYS A 205 -9.62 2.84 35.38
CA LYS A 205 -10.84 3.64 35.51
C LYS A 205 -11.43 3.94 34.15
N LYS A 206 -12.74 3.78 34.02
CA LYS A 206 -13.45 4.10 32.78
C LYS A 206 -13.98 5.52 32.83
N SER A 207 -13.78 6.26 31.75
CA SER A 207 -14.40 7.56 31.53
C SER A 207 -15.32 7.52 30.33
N TYR A 208 -16.49 8.10 30.52
CA TYR A 208 -17.48 8.36 29.46
C TYR A 208 -17.56 9.86 29.14
N GLN A 209 -16.81 10.69 29.89
CA GLN A 209 -16.83 12.13 29.75
C GLN A 209 -15.79 12.53 28.73
N LYS A 210 -16.18 13.42 27.82
CA LYS A 210 -15.28 14.03 26.85
C LYS A 210 -15.10 15.51 27.19
N ASP A 211 -13.90 16.03 26.94
CA ASP A 211 -13.66 17.46 26.98
C ASP A 211 -14.31 18.17 25.79
N LYS A 212 -14.14 19.50 25.72
CA LYS A 212 -14.65 20.31 24.61
C LYS A 212 -14.01 19.98 23.26
N LYS A 213 -12.85 19.30 23.26
CA LYS A 213 -12.12 18.86 22.07
C LYS A 213 -12.54 17.44 21.64
N GLY A 214 -13.45 16.79 22.36
CA GLY A 214 -13.96 15.46 22.05
C GLY A 214 -13.08 14.31 22.54
N ASN A 215 -12.01 14.60 23.28
CA ASN A 215 -11.12 13.61 23.89
C ASN A 215 -11.72 13.15 25.21
N PHE A 216 -11.62 11.87 25.54
CA PHE A 216 -12.06 11.42 26.86
C PHE A 216 -11.16 12.01 27.94
N ILE A 217 -11.78 12.47 29.03
CA ILE A 217 -11.04 13.01 30.17
C ILE A 217 -10.81 11.92 31.21
N PRO A 218 -9.62 11.87 31.83
CA PRO A 218 -9.38 11.01 32.98
C PRO A 218 -10.44 11.25 34.07
N PRO A 219 -10.98 10.21 34.72
CA PRO A 219 -11.99 10.38 35.76
C PRO A 219 -11.40 10.98 37.04
N ASN A 220 -12.25 11.61 37.85
CA ASN A 220 -11.88 12.05 39.20
C ASN A 220 -11.91 10.86 40.19
N PRO A 221 -11.04 10.83 41.21
CA PRO A 221 -10.13 11.89 41.65
C PRO A 221 -8.76 11.93 40.95
N GLU A 222 -8.43 10.95 40.09
CA GLU A 222 -7.10 10.84 39.46
C GLU A 222 -6.74 12.10 38.66
N TYR A 223 -7.70 12.65 37.92
CA TYR A 223 -7.53 13.92 37.19
C TYR A 223 -7.25 15.11 38.13
N SER A 224 -8.06 15.27 39.19
CA SER A 224 -7.88 16.35 40.18
C SER A 224 -6.55 16.25 40.91
N ASN A 225 -6.08 15.03 41.18
CA ASN A 225 -4.81 14.75 41.84
C ASN A 225 -3.61 14.79 40.88
N LYS A 226 -3.82 15.11 39.59
CA LYS A 226 -2.79 15.14 38.54
C LYS A 226 -2.03 13.81 38.41
N ILE A 227 -2.70 12.69 38.68
CA ILE A 227 -2.12 11.36 38.52
C ILE A 227 -2.15 11.02 37.03
N GLN A 228 -0.97 10.83 36.43
CA GLN A 228 -0.88 10.45 35.03
C GLN A 228 -1.17 8.95 34.85
N PRO A 229 -1.99 8.56 33.86
CA PRO A 229 -2.13 7.16 33.48
C PRO A 229 -0.81 6.62 32.91
N ALA A 230 -0.61 5.31 33.05
CA ALA A 230 0.45 4.57 32.37
C ALA A 230 0.17 4.50 30.86
N TYR A 231 -1.05 4.12 30.50
CA TYR A 231 -1.61 4.15 29.15
C TYR A 231 -3.14 4.18 29.23
N SER A 232 -3.80 4.30 28.08
CA SER A 232 -5.25 4.24 27.97
C SER A 232 -5.73 3.47 26.74
N ASP A 233 -6.96 2.95 26.80
CA ASP A 233 -7.61 2.21 25.72
C ASP A 233 -8.92 2.91 25.34
N GLU A 234 -8.92 3.61 24.20
CA GLU A 234 -10.11 4.29 23.68
C GLU A 234 -11.03 3.32 22.94
N LYS A 235 -12.33 3.40 23.28
CA LYS A 235 -13.43 2.78 22.54
C LYS A 235 -14.41 3.88 22.13
N GLU A 236 -15.26 3.57 21.15
CA GLU A 236 -16.24 4.51 20.57
C GLU A 236 -17.02 5.34 21.61
N LYS A 237 -17.35 4.74 22.76
CA LYS A 237 -18.20 5.35 23.80
C LYS A 237 -17.50 5.65 25.13
N PHE A 238 -16.28 5.17 25.33
CA PHE A 238 -15.54 5.35 26.58
C PHE A 238 -14.05 5.15 26.38
N GLU A 239 -13.24 5.74 27.25
CA GLU A 239 -11.81 5.42 27.37
C GLU A 239 -11.55 4.75 28.72
N THR A 240 -10.72 3.71 28.71
CA THR A 240 -10.24 3.07 29.94
C THR A 240 -8.82 3.53 30.22
N PHE A 241 -8.63 4.28 31.31
CA PHE A 241 -7.32 4.74 31.77
C PHE A 241 -6.72 3.74 32.75
N TYR A 242 -5.47 3.35 32.53
CA TYR A 242 -4.75 2.42 33.40
C TYR A 242 -3.68 3.17 34.19
N TYR A 243 -3.67 3.00 35.50
CA TYR A 243 -2.78 3.71 36.41
C TYR A 243 -1.88 2.74 37.17
N LYS A 244 -0.64 3.19 37.40
CA LYS A 244 0.35 2.45 38.20
C LYS A 244 -0.15 2.32 39.64
N LYS A 245 -0.10 1.11 40.19
CA LYS A 245 -0.53 0.79 41.56
C LYS A 245 0.65 0.46 42.46
N ASP A 246 1.08 -0.80 42.43
CA ASP A 246 2.12 -1.34 43.30
C ASP A 246 3.30 -1.83 42.45
N VAL A 247 4.53 -1.47 42.85
CA VAL A 247 5.76 -2.03 42.27
C VAL A 247 5.91 -3.49 42.70
N VAL A 248 6.15 -4.38 41.74
CA VAL A 248 6.35 -5.81 41.98
C VAL A 248 7.84 -6.16 41.87
N ASP A 249 8.37 -6.79 42.91
CA ASP A 249 9.75 -7.28 42.89
C ASP A 249 9.83 -8.62 42.14
N LEU A 250 10.43 -8.59 40.95
CA LEU A 250 10.67 -9.77 40.11
C LEU A 250 12.08 -10.36 40.26
N SER A 251 12.81 -10.04 41.33
CA SER A 251 14.21 -10.50 41.53
C SER A 251 14.35 -12.02 41.54
N SER A 252 13.32 -12.76 41.96
CA SER A 252 13.32 -14.24 41.92
C SER A 252 13.18 -14.81 40.50
N GLN A 253 12.70 -14.02 39.54
CA GLN A 253 12.44 -14.42 38.15
C GLN A 253 13.42 -13.79 37.14
N ILE A 254 14.16 -12.75 37.56
CA ILE A 254 15.18 -12.06 36.78
C ILE A 254 16.56 -12.51 37.28
N GLN A 255 17.13 -13.49 36.59
CA GLN A 255 18.46 -14.06 36.92
C GLN A 255 19.61 -13.18 36.41
N THR A 256 19.36 -12.34 35.41
CA THR A 256 20.30 -11.38 34.85
C THR A 256 19.54 -10.17 34.32
N THR A 257 20.15 -8.99 34.41
CA THR A 257 19.65 -7.78 33.75
C THR A 257 20.31 -7.54 32.39
N GLN A 258 21.34 -8.33 32.05
CA GLN A 258 21.96 -8.29 30.72
C GLN A 258 20.97 -8.74 29.64
N PRO A 259 21.15 -8.29 28.38
CA PRO A 259 20.37 -8.77 27.25
C PRO A 259 20.39 -10.30 27.18
N SER A 260 19.21 -10.93 27.10
CA SER A 260 19.04 -12.37 27.21
C SER A 260 18.02 -12.89 26.21
N PHE A 261 18.25 -14.11 25.71
CA PHE A 261 17.30 -14.82 24.85
C PHE A 261 15.94 -15.03 25.53
N TYR A 262 15.86 -15.03 26.86
CA TYR A 262 14.60 -15.09 27.60
C TYR A 262 13.73 -13.84 27.46
N ASN A 263 14.29 -12.72 27.02
CA ASN A 263 13.56 -11.47 26.89
C ASN A 263 12.98 -11.26 25.49
N PHE A 264 13.38 -12.06 24.50
CA PHE A 264 12.96 -11.89 23.12
C PHE A 264 11.50 -12.31 22.89
N SER A 265 10.68 -11.41 22.36
CA SER A 265 9.26 -11.66 22.07
C SER A 265 8.80 -11.19 20.70
N GLU A 266 9.70 -10.62 19.89
CA GLU A 266 9.33 -10.14 18.55
C GLU A 266 8.89 -11.28 17.62
N ILE A 267 7.98 -10.95 16.71
CA ILE A 267 7.49 -11.87 15.68
C ILE A 267 8.27 -11.57 14.40
N PHE A 268 8.92 -12.57 13.83
CA PHE A 268 9.72 -12.38 12.62
C PHE A 268 8.83 -12.17 11.40
N TYR A 269 7.75 -12.94 11.29
CA TYR A 269 6.77 -12.83 10.22
C TYR A 269 5.40 -13.35 10.65
N ASP A 270 4.35 -12.58 10.39
CA ASP A 270 2.97 -12.99 10.57
C ASP A 270 2.10 -12.25 9.56
N TYR A 271 1.44 -13.01 8.69
CA TYR A 271 0.58 -12.45 7.67
C TYR A 271 -0.77 -11.97 8.22
N ASP A 272 -1.33 -12.67 9.22
CA ASP A 272 -2.71 -12.42 9.69
C ASP A 272 -2.81 -11.16 10.54
N PHE A 273 -1.71 -10.44 10.74
CA PHE A 273 -1.64 -9.20 11.49
C PHE A 273 -1.46 -8.01 10.54
N LYS A 274 -2.47 -7.14 10.46
CA LYS A 274 -2.39 -5.86 9.74
C LYS A 274 -1.76 -4.84 10.67
N SER A 275 -0.62 -4.25 10.29
CA SER A 275 -0.16 -3.04 10.95
C SER A 275 -1.13 -1.89 10.67
N PHE A 276 -1.21 -0.92 11.59
CA PHE A 276 -2.08 0.24 11.48
C PHE A 276 -1.70 1.25 10.39
N ASP A 277 -0.61 1.01 9.66
CA ASP A 277 -0.21 1.85 8.53
C ASP A 277 0.24 0.96 7.37
N ASP A 278 -0.23 1.37 6.20
CA ASP A 278 -0.05 0.81 4.86
C ASP A 278 -0.74 -0.53 4.57
N GLY A 279 -1.63 -0.50 3.57
CA GLY A 279 -2.43 -1.62 3.06
C GLY A 279 -1.63 -2.76 2.41
N VAL A 280 -0.51 -3.17 2.99
CA VAL A 280 0.25 -4.37 2.67
C VAL A 280 0.31 -5.22 3.94
N GLY A 281 -0.53 -6.26 4.00
CA GLY A 281 -0.62 -7.16 5.15
C GLY A 281 0.65 -7.98 5.33
N ALA A 282 1.54 -7.50 6.19
CA ALA A 282 2.51 -8.26 6.98
C ALA A 282 3.26 -7.28 7.89
N VAL A 283 3.55 -7.70 9.12
CA VAL A 283 4.18 -6.83 10.12
C VAL A 283 5.65 -6.60 9.78
N ASP A 284 6.03 -5.38 9.40
CA ASP A 284 7.33 -4.81 9.82
C ASP A 284 7.08 -4.09 11.13
N VAL A 285 7.47 -4.70 12.25
CA VAL A 285 7.56 -3.95 13.50
C VAL A 285 8.87 -3.16 13.42
N ASP A 286 8.87 -2.06 12.68
CA ASP A 286 9.74 -0.97 13.09
C ASP A 286 9.22 -0.53 14.46
N ALA A 287 10.00 -0.79 15.50
CA ALA A 287 9.63 -0.67 16.91
C ALA A 287 9.28 0.78 17.35
N ASN A 288 9.20 1.72 16.42
CA ASN A 288 9.12 3.16 16.67
C ASN A 288 7.68 3.72 16.64
N TYR A 289 6.69 2.98 16.14
CA TYR A 289 5.30 3.48 16.01
C TYR A 289 4.23 2.75 16.82
N TYR A 290 4.59 1.66 17.50
CA TYR A 290 3.67 0.97 18.43
C TYR A 290 3.97 1.40 19.85
N ASP A 291 2.96 1.94 20.54
CA ASP A 291 2.99 1.97 22.00
C ASP A 291 3.03 0.50 22.48
N LYS A 292 4.21 0.07 22.94
CA LYS A 292 4.48 -1.31 23.40
C LYS A 292 3.57 -1.73 24.56
N ASN A 293 2.93 -0.75 25.22
CA ASN A 293 1.97 -0.93 26.30
C ASN A 293 0.50 -0.78 25.85
N SER A 294 0.26 -0.45 24.57
CA SER A 294 -1.05 -0.33 23.92
C SER A 294 -1.76 -1.69 23.77
N PRO A 295 -3.10 -1.72 23.81
CA PRO A 295 -3.88 -2.92 24.11
C PRO A 295 -4.22 -3.72 22.84
N ASP A 296 -3.29 -3.88 21.90
CA ASP A 296 -3.44 -4.97 20.94
C ASP A 296 -3.15 -6.29 21.66
N TYR A 297 -4.17 -6.76 22.38
CA TYR A 297 -4.15 -8.01 23.11
C TYR A 297 -3.81 -9.18 22.18
N ILE A 298 -4.16 -9.10 20.89
CA ILE A 298 -3.84 -10.15 19.92
C ILE A 298 -2.34 -10.16 19.65
N LEU A 299 -1.72 -9.00 19.36
CA LEU A 299 -0.28 -8.91 19.15
C LEU A 299 0.50 -9.35 20.39
N LYS A 300 0.14 -8.82 21.56
CA LYS A 300 0.82 -9.13 22.82
C LYS A 300 0.74 -10.63 23.13
N ASN A 301 -0.40 -11.27 22.88
CA ASN A 301 -0.54 -12.73 23.01
C ASN A 301 0.38 -13.49 22.04
N LYS A 302 0.43 -13.10 20.77
CA LYS A 302 1.30 -13.75 19.78
C LYS A 302 2.78 -13.60 20.16
N LYS A 303 3.22 -12.41 20.57
CA LYS A 303 4.57 -12.16 21.10
C LYS A 303 4.86 -13.02 22.34
N ALA A 304 3.90 -13.14 23.25
CA ALA A 304 4.03 -13.97 24.45
C ALA A 304 4.17 -15.46 24.12
N VAL A 305 3.49 -15.97 23.08
CA VAL A 305 3.65 -17.34 22.60
C VAL A 305 5.06 -17.60 22.08
N ILE A 306 5.65 -16.66 21.33
CA ILE A 306 7.05 -16.76 20.89
C ILE A 306 7.98 -16.79 22.10
N ASN A 307 7.83 -15.84 23.02
CA ASN A 307 8.67 -15.76 24.22
C ASN A 307 8.56 -17.03 25.10
N GLN A 308 7.35 -17.58 25.24
CA GLN A 308 7.10 -18.85 25.94
C GLN A 308 7.81 -20.02 25.26
N LYS A 309 7.66 -20.19 23.93
CA LYS A 309 8.32 -21.27 23.18
C LYS A 309 9.85 -21.19 23.32
N THR A 310 10.40 -19.98 23.22
CA THR A 310 11.84 -19.72 23.44
C THR A 310 12.27 -20.12 24.84
N ALA A 311 11.56 -19.65 25.87
CA ALA A 311 11.89 -19.94 27.25
C ALA A 311 11.80 -21.44 27.58
N VAL A 312 10.80 -22.16 27.06
CA VAL A 312 10.66 -23.62 27.23
C VAL A 312 11.85 -24.35 26.60
N LEU A 313 12.26 -23.95 25.39
CA LEU A 313 13.41 -24.54 24.70
C LEU A 313 14.72 -24.32 25.47
N LEU A 314 14.95 -23.13 26.02
CA LEU A 314 16.13 -22.82 26.84
C LEU A 314 16.12 -23.55 28.18
N ASN A 315 14.95 -23.63 28.84
CA ASN A 315 14.78 -24.33 30.12
C ASN A 315 15.02 -25.83 30.01
N SER A 316 14.74 -26.44 28.85
CA SER A 316 15.03 -27.86 28.60
C SER A 316 16.52 -28.20 28.70
N LYS A 317 17.39 -27.19 28.49
CA LYS A 317 18.84 -27.31 28.36
C LYS A 317 19.30 -28.37 27.35
N ASN A 318 18.44 -28.69 26.38
CA ASN A 318 18.69 -29.70 25.36
C ASN A 318 19.27 -29.05 24.10
N SER A 319 20.60 -29.03 23.99
CA SER A 319 21.29 -28.46 22.84
C SER A 319 20.94 -29.15 21.51
N ALA A 320 20.57 -30.44 21.54
CA ALA A 320 20.22 -31.19 20.32
C ALA A 320 18.87 -30.77 19.74
N GLU A 321 17.91 -30.36 20.59
CA GLU A 321 16.62 -29.82 20.12
C GLU A 321 16.81 -28.46 19.43
N LEU A 322 17.68 -27.61 19.98
CA LEU A 322 18.03 -26.33 19.36
C LEU A 322 18.83 -26.51 18.07
N GLU A 323 19.76 -27.47 18.04
CA GLU A 323 20.52 -27.81 16.82
C GLU A 323 19.58 -28.22 15.69
N LYS A 324 18.61 -29.10 15.97
CA LYS A 324 17.61 -29.52 15.00
C LYS A 324 16.77 -28.36 14.48
N LEU A 325 16.33 -27.45 15.36
CA LEU A 325 15.59 -26.25 14.95
C LEU A 325 16.40 -25.40 13.97
N PHE A 326 17.71 -25.24 14.22
CA PHE A 326 18.60 -24.50 13.33
C PHE A 326 18.86 -25.24 12.00
N GLU A 327 18.96 -26.56 12.01
CA GLU A 327 19.07 -27.35 10.78
C GLU A 327 17.82 -27.20 9.90
N ASP A 328 16.63 -27.29 10.51
CA ASP A 328 15.35 -27.09 9.82
C ASP A 328 15.27 -25.68 9.22
N PHE A 329 15.65 -24.65 9.99
CA PHE A 329 15.70 -23.26 9.52
C PHE A 329 16.68 -23.07 8.35
N LEU A 330 17.92 -23.57 8.46
CA LEU A 330 18.92 -23.43 7.39
C LEU A 330 18.53 -24.20 6.12
N SER A 331 17.80 -25.31 6.26
CA SER A 331 17.20 -26.03 5.12
C SER A 331 16.13 -25.18 4.40
N ILE A 332 15.28 -24.48 5.16
CA ILE A 332 14.30 -23.53 4.63
C ILE A 332 15.02 -22.37 3.94
N SER A 333 16.01 -21.74 4.59
CA SER A 333 16.79 -20.64 4.02
C SER A 333 17.50 -21.06 2.72
N LYS A 334 18.00 -22.30 2.63
CA LYS A 334 18.58 -22.85 1.40
C LYS A 334 17.53 -23.02 0.30
N THR A 335 16.33 -23.50 0.63
CA THR A 335 15.21 -23.65 -0.32
C THR A 335 14.77 -22.31 -0.89
N TYR A 336 14.82 -21.26 -0.07
CA TYR A 336 14.48 -19.90 -0.44
C TYR A 336 15.67 -19.06 -0.94
N SER A 337 16.85 -19.67 -1.10
CA SER A 337 18.08 -19.01 -1.53
C SER A 337 18.46 -17.78 -0.70
N VAL A 338 18.14 -17.77 0.60
CA VAL A 338 18.51 -16.67 1.50
C VAL A 338 19.98 -16.81 1.90
N ARG A 339 20.80 -15.83 1.49
CA ARG A 339 22.25 -15.85 1.71
C ARG A 339 22.58 -15.81 3.20
N ASN A 340 23.46 -16.70 3.61
CA ASN A 340 24.00 -16.80 4.96
C ASN A 340 25.28 -17.66 4.96
N ASN A 341 26.03 -17.65 6.06
CA ASN A 341 27.17 -18.55 6.29
C ASN A 341 27.06 -19.30 7.63
N LEU A 342 25.85 -19.46 8.14
CA LEU A 342 25.59 -20.08 9.45
C LEU A 342 25.78 -21.60 9.41
N ASN A 343 26.14 -22.16 10.56
CA ASN A 343 26.23 -23.60 10.78
C ASN A 343 25.54 -23.95 12.10
N ALA A 344 24.59 -24.88 12.09
CA ALA A 344 23.75 -25.20 13.25
C ALA A 344 24.58 -25.51 14.52
N LYS A 345 25.57 -26.40 14.43
CA LYS A 345 26.43 -26.77 15.58
C LYS A 345 27.18 -25.58 16.15
N LYS A 346 27.82 -24.79 15.29
CA LYS A 346 28.54 -23.58 15.73
C LYS A 346 27.59 -22.54 16.30
N TRP A 347 26.40 -22.39 15.71
CA TRP A 347 25.37 -21.48 16.20
C TRP A 347 24.87 -21.87 17.59
N VAL A 348 24.61 -23.16 17.84
CA VAL A 348 24.28 -23.66 19.18
C VAL A 348 25.37 -23.35 20.19
N SER A 349 26.66 -23.48 19.82
CA SER A 349 27.77 -23.16 20.72
C SER A 349 27.89 -21.68 21.10
N MET A 350 27.29 -20.78 20.32
CA MET A 350 27.20 -19.35 20.66
C MET A 350 26.15 -19.09 21.77
N ILE A 351 25.20 -20.01 21.96
CA ILE A 351 24.09 -19.86 22.91
C ILE A 351 24.36 -20.69 24.17
N TYR A 352 24.67 -21.97 23.98
CA TYR A 352 24.96 -22.91 25.06
C TYR A 352 26.46 -22.91 25.38
N SER A 353 26.81 -22.32 26.52
CA SER A 353 28.15 -22.42 27.11
C SER A 353 28.03 -22.67 28.62
N LYS A 354 28.98 -23.41 29.19
CA LYS A 354 29.07 -23.64 30.65
C LYS A 354 29.14 -22.32 31.43
N ASP A 355 29.75 -21.31 30.83
CA ASP A 355 29.93 -19.99 31.43
C ASP A 355 28.75 -19.05 31.16
N ASN A 356 27.68 -19.52 30.49
CA ASN A 356 26.47 -18.74 30.16
C ASN A 356 25.17 -19.37 30.71
N PRO A 357 25.04 -19.59 32.03
CA PRO A 357 23.87 -20.26 32.61
C PRO A 357 22.55 -19.49 32.44
N ASN A 358 22.63 -18.16 32.22
CA ASN A 358 21.49 -17.25 32.11
C ASN A 358 21.08 -16.95 30.64
N PHE A 359 21.74 -17.59 29.67
CA PHE A 359 21.48 -17.38 28.24
C PHE A 359 21.52 -15.90 27.83
N GLU A 360 22.55 -15.20 28.29
CA GLU A 360 22.85 -13.84 27.86
C GLU A 360 23.30 -13.85 26.40
N VAL A 361 22.94 -12.80 25.66
CA VAL A 361 23.35 -12.65 24.25
C VAL A 361 24.79 -12.17 24.20
N ARG A 362 25.72 -13.09 23.93
CA ARG A 362 27.17 -12.84 23.93
C ARG A 362 27.78 -12.71 22.55
N TYR A 363 27.04 -13.07 21.50
CA TYR A 363 27.50 -13.07 20.13
C TYR A 363 26.39 -12.50 19.27
N PHE A 364 26.77 -11.66 18.30
CA PHE A 364 25.83 -11.04 17.37
C PHE A 364 26.11 -11.51 15.94
N ILE A 365 25.06 -11.83 15.20
CA ILE A 365 25.13 -12.25 13.79
C ILE A 365 24.85 -11.01 12.95
N LYS A 366 25.60 -10.84 11.86
CA LYS A 366 25.37 -9.73 10.93
C LYS A 366 24.09 -9.92 10.14
N ASP A 367 23.41 -8.84 9.83
CA ASP A 367 22.27 -8.78 8.91
C ASP A 367 22.71 -8.51 7.45
N TYR A 368 24.02 -8.39 7.19
CA TYR A 368 24.61 -8.15 5.87
C TYR A 368 25.76 -9.14 5.54
N GLY A 369 25.97 -9.43 4.25
CA GLY A 369 27.05 -10.28 3.75
C GLY A 369 28.17 -9.49 3.07
N GLY A 370 29.24 -9.14 3.79
CA GLY A 370 30.45 -8.47 3.24
C GLY A 370 30.58 -6.98 3.60
N LYS A 371 31.61 -6.29 3.08
CA LYS A 371 31.81 -4.85 3.34
C LYS A 371 30.73 -4.04 2.61
N THR A 372 29.94 -3.31 3.39
CA THR A 372 29.02 -2.23 3.00
C THR A 372 27.84 -2.61 2.11
N ARG A 373 26.65 -2.27 2.63
CA ARG A 373 25.44 -1.97 1.88
C ARG A 373 25.72 -0.71 1.05
N ILE A 374 26.29 -0.87 -0.16
CA ILE A 374 26.27 0.19 -1.17
C ILE A 374 24.94 -0.02 -1.89
N ASP A 375 23.89 0.60 -1.36
CA ASP A 375 22.58 0.61 -2.01
C ASP A 375 22.67 1.42 -3.32
N GLU A 376 22.01 0.90 -4.34
CA GLU A 376 21.77 1.52 -5.65
C GLU A 376 20.82 2.74 -5.59
N ASP A 377 20.57 3.33 -4.40
CA ASP A 377 19.70 4.50 -4.24
C ASP A 377 20.43 5.60 -3.44
N ALA A 378 21.40 6.24 -4.10
CA ALA A 378 22.11 7.41 -3.58
C ALA A 378 21.18 8.64 -3.58
N TYR A 379 20.37 8.79 -2.53
CA TYR A 379 19.73 10.07 -2.20
C TYR A 379 19.86 10.49 -0.73
N TYR A 380 20.61 9.73 0.08
CA TYR A 380 21.09 10.16 1.39
C TYR A 380 22.57 9.76 1.53
N GLU A 381 23.47 10.60 1.00
CA GLU A 381 24.87 10.56 1.41
C GLU A 381 24.98 11.19 2.80
N GLU A 382 24.80 10.39 3.84
CA GLU A 382 25.38 10.66 5.15
C GLU A 382 25.61 9.34 5.90
N THR A 383 26.85 8.84 5.83
CA THR A 383 27.48 7.89 6.79
C THR A 383 26.58 6.86 7.50
N VAL A 384 25.83 6.04 6.77
CA VAL A 384 25.04 4.95 7.36
C VAL A 384 25.90 3.68 7.48
N ALA A 385 26.83 3.70 8.44
CA ALA A 385 27.50 2.50 8.93
C ALA A 385 27.32 2.34 10.46
N VAL A 386 26.22 2.85 11.01
CA VAL A 386 25.81 2.69 12.43
C VAL A 386 24.28 2.73 12.61
N ASP A 387 23.51 3.22 11.63
CA ASP A 387 22.15 3.73 11.88
C ASP A 387 21.02 2.68 11.94
N SER A 388 21.26 1.41 11.61
CA SER A 388 20.26 0.35 11.87
C SER A 388 20.28 -0.21 13.29
N VAL A 389 21.26 0.21 14.13
CA VAL A 389 21.39 -0.32 15.50
C VAL A 389 21.51 0.78 16.57
N VAL A 390 21.81 2.03 16.22
CA VAL A 390 21.92 3.10 17.22
C VAL A 390 21.64 4.46 16.57
N VAL A 391 20.59 5.15 17.01
CA VAL A 391 20.44 6.59 16.77
C VAL A 391 21.63 7.27 17.46
N ALA A 392 22.61 7.72 16.67
CA ALA A 392 23.73 8.48 17.18
C ALA A 392 23.26 9.91 17.50
N ALA A 393 23.34 10.29 18.77
CA ALA A 393 23.03 11.63 19.23
C ALA A 393 24.06 12.64 18.71
N ASP A 394 23.56 13.67 18.02
CA ASP A 394 24.25 14.93 17.75
C ASP A 394 24.50 15.72 19.06
N TYR A 395 25.54 16.56 19.04
CA TYR A 395 26.06 17.49 20.07
C TYR A 395 25.26 17.71 21.39
N PRO A 396 25.94 17.80 22.56
CA PRO A 396 25.30 17.72 23.88
C PRO A 396 24.40 18.93 24.19
N ASN A 397 23.09 18.67 24.28
CA ASN A 397 22.08 19.58 24.80
C ASN A 397 21.97 19.47 26.34
N GLU A 398 21.39 20.48 26.99
CA GLU A 398 21.21 20.53 28.46
C GLU A 398 20.36 19.36 29.01
N ASN A 399 19.44 18.82 28.20
CA ASN A 399 18.62 17.65 28.54
C ASN A 399 19.45 16.35 28.62
N ASP A 400 20.45 16.20 27.75
CA ASP A 400 21.32 15.01 27.69
C ASP A 400 22.27 14.95 28.91
N ILE A 401 22.69 16.12 29.40
CA ILE A 401 23.44 16.26 30.66
C ILE A 401 22.58 15.90 31.87
N ARG A 402 21.30 16.30 31.89
CA ARG A 402 20.37 15.94 32.96
C ARG A 402 20.07 14.44 32.96
N ASP A 403 19.92 13.84 31.80
CA ASP A 403 19.65 12.40 31.68
C ASP A 403 20.87 11.58 32.06
N SER A 404 22.08 11.99 31.66
CA SER A 404 23.32 11.33 32.10
C SER A 404 23.57 11.44 33.61
N ILE A 405 23.28 12.59 34.25
CA ILE A 405 23.34 12.73 35.72
C ILE A 405 22.31 11.79 36.38
N LYS A 406 21.06 11.78 35.91
CA LYS A 406 20.01 10.87 36.44
C LYS A 406 20.36 9.40 36.23
N ILE A 407 20.95 9.02 35.10
CA ILE A 407 21.32 7.62 34.83
C ILE A 407 22.42 7.16 35.79
N SER A 408 23.44 7.98 36.06
CA SER A 408 24.49 7.65 37.05
C SER A 408 23.95 7.40 38.45
N GLU A 409 22.80 8.01 38.73
CA GLU A 409 22.03 7.91 39.95
C GLU A 409 21.24 6.58 40.07
N PHE A 410 20.96 5.90 38.95
CA PHE A 410 20.41 4.54 38.90
C PHE A 410 21.49 3.48 38.68
N ASN A 411 22.55 3.82 37.95
CA ASN A 411 23.70 2.98 37.63
C ASN A 411 25.02 3.68 38.01
N PRO A 412 25.46 3.59 39.27
CA PRO A 412 26.71 4.23 39.70
C PRO A 412 27.95 3.73 38.95
N GLU A 413 27.88 2.53 38.39
CA GLU A 413 28.99 1.87 37.69
C GLU A 413 28.93 2.06 36.17
N ILE A 414 28.03 2.91 35.64
CA ILE A 414 27.85 3.06 34.19
C ILE A 414 29.15 3.40 33.44
N ASN A 415 30.01 4.23 34.03
CA ASN A 415 31.29 4.63 33.44
C ASN A 415 32.33 3.48 33.38
N GLN A 416 32.10 2.40 34.13
CA GLN A 416 32.92 1.18 34.12
C GLN A 416 32.35 0.11 33.19
N GLN A 417 31.11 0.27 32.73
CA GLN A 417 30.43 -0.66 31.84
C GLN A 417 30.68 -0.31 30.37
N LEU A 418 30.68 -1.35 29.52
CA LEU A 418 30.67 -1.15 28.07
C LEU A 418 29.28 -0.67 27.63
N ALA A 419 29.26 0.43 26.89
CA ALA A 419 28.06 0.89 26.23
C ALA A 419 27.51 -0.19 25.27
N PRO A 420 26.17 -0.33 25.12
CA PRO A 420 25.55 -1.37 24.31
C PRO A 420 26.06 -1.45 22.87
N ASP A 421 26.28 -0.31 22.23
CA ASP A 421 26.84 -0.18 20.87
C ASP A 421 28.26 -0.78 20.80
N LYS A 422 29.11 -0.44 21.78
CA LYS A 422 30.47 -0.99 21.90
C LYS A 422 30.44 -2.47 22.24
N TYR A 423 29.50 -2.91 23.09
CA TYR A 423 29.32 -4.32 23.41
C TYR A 423 28.95 -5.13 22.16
N VAL A 424 27.95 -4.69 21.39
CA VAL A 424 27.57 -5.33 20.12
C VAL A 424 28.76 -5.38 19.16
N LYS A 425 29.47 -4.25 18.99
CA LYS A 425 30.63 -4.16 18.09
C LYS A 425 31.75 -5.13 18.50
N ASN A 426 32.06 -5.22 19.79
CA ASN A 426 33.12 -6.09 20.31
C ASN A 426 32.74 -7.58 20.24
N ASN A 427 31.45 -7.88 20.24
CA ASN A 427 30.91 -9.24 20.26
C ASN A 427 30.30 -9.66 18.90
N MET A 428 30.53 -8.88 17.86
CA MET A 428 30.07 -9.15 16.50
C MET A 428 30.85 -10.32 15.89
N THR A 429 30.14 -11.29 15.32
CA THR A 429 30.76 -12.47 14.71
C THR A 429 31.08 -12.27 13.23
N GLU A 430 31.79 -13.24 12.64
CA GLU A 430 31.94 -13.33 11.19
C GLU A 430 30.72 -13.96 10.49
N TYR A 431 29.75 -14.45 11.28
CA TYR A 431 28.53 -15.03 10.73
C TYR A 431 27.54 -13.94 10.31
N TYR A 432 26.77 -14.23 9.27
CA TYR A 432 25.70 -13.38 8.77
C TYR A 432 24.49 -14.17 8.31
N TYR A 433 23.33 -13.51 8.35
CA TYR A 433 22.07 -13.98 7.82
C TYR A 433 21.24 -12.80 7.30
N LEU A 434 20.85 -12.81 6.03
CA LEU A 434 20.05 -11.72 5.45
C LEU A 434 18.56 -11.85 5.85
N SER A 435 18.20 -11.33 7.02
CA SER A 435 16.84 -11.42 7.58
C SER A 435 15.80 -10.70 6.73
N GLU A 436 16.14 -9.50 6.22
CA GLU A 436 15.23 -8.73 5.38
C GLU A 436 14.89 -9.47 4.08
N ASN A 437 15.85 -10.11 3.43
CA ASN A 437 15.60 -10.97 2.27
C ASN A 437 14.59 -12.10 2.56
N MET A 438 14.65 -12.71 3.75
CA MET A 438 13.69 -13.72 4.16
C MET A 438 12.31 -13.11 4.38
N LYS A 439 12.23 -11.98 5.11
CA LYS A 439 10.97 -11.27 5.33
C LYS A 439 10.32 -10.85 4.02
N ASP A 440 11.07 -10.22 3.11
CA ASP A 440 10.57 -9.79 1.81
C ASP A 440 10.02 -10.95 1.00
N LEU A 441 10.71 -12.09 0.98
CA LEU A 441 10.20 -13.28 0.31
C LEU A 441 8.87 -13.74 0.88
N LEU A 442 8.73 -13.80 2.21
CA LEU A 442 7.47 -14.19 2.85
C LEU A 442 6.36 -13.18 2.54
N LYS A 443 6.64 -11.87 2.71
CA LYS A 443 5.72 -10.77 2.39
C LYS A 443 5.23 -10.84 0.94
N ASN A 444 6.14 -11.00 -0.01
CA ASN A 444 5.84 -11.06 -1.43
C ASN A 444 5.05 -12.30 -1.83
N VAL A 445 5.40 -13.47 -1.28
CA VAL A 445 4.65 -14.70 -1.53
C VAL A 445 3.19 -14.51 -1.12
N ASP A 446 2.92 -13.95 0.06
CA ASP A 446 1.54 -13.79 0.49
C ASP A 446 0.81 -12.61 -0.17
N SER A 447 1.48 -11.46 -0.38
CA SER A 447 0.91 -10.31 -1.10
C SER A 447 0.43 -10.70 -2.50
N VAL A 448 1.25 -11.42 -3.28
CA VAL A 448 0.86 -11.86 -4.63
C VAL A 448 -0.38 -12.77 -4.61
N LYS A 449 -0.55 -13.58 -3.56
CA LYS A 449 -1.72 -14.45 -3.42
C LYS A 449 -3.00 -13.70 -3.07
N LYS A 450 -2.92 -12.70 -2.17
CA LYS A 450 -4.11 -12.11 -1.55
C LYS A 450 -4.52 -10.75 -2.13
N ASP A 451 -3.59 -9.97 -2.69
CA ASP A 451 -3.89 -8.62 -3.19
C ASP A 451 -4.89 -8.64 -4.36
N ASP A 452 -5.86 -7.74 -4.42
CA ASP A 452 -6.80 -7.69 -5.53
C ASP A 452 -6.26 -6.85 -6.70
N PHE A 453 -5.25 -7.37 -7.40
CA PHE A 453 -4.65 -6.70 -8.54
C PHE A 453 -5.65 -6.40 -9.67
N PHE A 454 -6.80 -7.09 -9.72
CA PHE A 454 -7.82 -6.86 -10.73
C PHE A 454 -8.64 -5.61 -10.40
N SER A 455 -9.31 -5.59 -9.25
CA SER A 455 -10.17 -4.47 -8.86
C SER A 455 -9.39 -3.17 -8.74
N ASP A 456 -8.15 -3.23 -8.21
CA ASP A 456 -7.30 -2.07 -8.02
C ASP A 456 -6.91 -1.39 -9.34
N ASN A 457 -6.80 -2.15 -10.44
CA ASN A 457 -6.25 -1.65 -11.71
C ASN A 457 -7.24 -1.60 -12.88
N VAL A 458 -8.30 -2.43 -12.88
CA VAL A 458 -9.22 -2.59 -14.04
C VAL A 458 -9.89 -1.28 -14.46
N HIS A 459 -10.17 -0.41 -13.49
CA HIS A 459 -10.75 0.91 -13.75
C HIS A 459 -9.95 1.74 -14.76
N ILE A 460 -8.62 1.75 -14.63
CA ILE A 460 -7.72 2.54 -15.49
C ILE A 460 -7.83 2.03 -16.93
N TYR A 461 -7.75 0.71 -17.12
CA TYR A 461 -7.83 0.09 -18.45
C TYR A 461 -9.19 0.28 -19.12
N ILE A 462 -10.27 0.20 -18.34
CA ILE A 462 -11.63 0.45 -18.85
C ILE A 462 -11.78 1.90 -19.33
N TRP A 463 -11.27 2.88 -18.58
CA TRP A 463 -11.32 4.29 -18.99
C TRP A 463 -10.48 4.57 -20.23
N ILE A 464 -9.26 4.05 -20.31
CA ILE A 464 -8.43 4.14 -21.52
C ILE A 464 -9.18 3.57 -22.72
N ALA A 465 -9.79 2.39 -22.57
CA ALA A 465 -10.56 1.77 -23.64
C ALA A 465 -11.78 2.60 -24.04
N PHE A 466 -12.51 3.17 -23.07
CA PHE A 466 -13.66 4.03 -23.33
C PHE A 466 -13.27 5.29 -24.12
N PHE A 467 -12.28 6.06 -23.64
CA PHE A 467 -11.85 7.31 -24.28
C PHE A 467 -11.27 7.09 -25.68
N LEU A 468 -10.42 6.08 -25.86
CA LEU A 468 -9.90 5.77 -27.21
C LEU A 468 -11.03 5.33 -28.15
N SER A 469 -12.03 4.61 -27.65
CA SER A 469 -13.17 4.18 -28.44
C SER A 469 -14.08 5.31 -28.84
N THR A 470 -14.38 6.26 -27.94
CA THR A 470 -15.15 7.47 -28.27
C THR A 470 -14.40 8.33 -29.28
N PHE A 471 -13.07 8.44 -29.16
CA PHE A 471 -12.23 9.18 -30.09
C PHE A 471 -12.22 8.56 -31.50
N ILE A 472 -11.99 7.24 -31.59
CA ILE A 472 -12.02 6.50 -32.87
C ILE A 472 -13.42 6.53 -33.50
N PHE A 473 -14.46 6.43 -32.68
CA PHE A 473 -15.84 6.52 -33.14
C PHE A 473 -16.17 7.91 -33.68
N GLY A 474 -15.77 8.98 -32.98
CA GLY A 474 -15.87 10.36 -33.44
C GLY A 474 -15.15 10.57 -34.77
N PHE A 475 -13.88 10.15 -34.86
CA PHE A 475 -13.09 10.15 -36.10
C PHE A 475 -13.84 9.51 -37.27
N ARG A 476 -14.42 8.33 -37.07
CA ARG A 476 -15.08 7.59 -38.16
C ARG A 476 -16.38 8.24 -38.62
N ILE A 477 -17.09 8.92 -37.74
CA ILE A 477 -18.37 9.54 -38.07
C ILE A 477 -18.17 10.93 -38.67
N THR A 478 -17.39 11.79 -38.02
CA THR A 478 -17.24 13.19 -38.45
C THR A 478 -16.05 13.40 -39.40
N GLY A 479 -15.11 12.47 -39.43
CA GLY A 479 -13.88 12.58 -40.22
C GLY A 479 -12.73 13.27 -39.47
N LEU A 480 -11.52 13.09 -40.00
CA LEU A 480 -10.26 13.58 -39.41
C LEU A 480 -10.26 15.10 -39.23
N ARG A 481 -10.69 15.82 -40.27
CA ARG A 481 -10.69 17.30 -40.27
C ARG A 481 -11.48 17.82 -39.08
N SER A 482 -12.74 17.43 -38.95
CA SER A 482 -13.62 17.82 -37.84
C SER A 482 -13.06 17.44 -36.48
N LEU A 483 -12.50 16.24 -36.33
CA LEU A 483 -11.92 15.79 -35.08
C LEU A 483 -10.72 16.66 -34.66
N LEU A 484 -9.80 16.97 -35.58
CA LEU A 484 -8.66 17.83 -35.31
C LEU A 484 -9.10 19.24 -34.88
N PHE A 485 -10.07 19.82 -35.59
CA PHE A 485 -10.65 21.11 -35.18
C PHE A 485 -11.29 21.01 -33.79
N SER A 486 -11.90 19.88 -33.44
CA SER A 486 -12.48 19.69 -32.10
C SER A 486 -11.44 19.67 -30.99
N VAL A 487 -10.31 19.00 -31.22
CA VAL A 487 -9.18 18.99 -30.28
C VAL A 487 -8.59 20.39 -30.10
N ILE A 488 -8.39 21.12 -31.21
CA ILE A 488 -7.89 22.50 -31.18
C ILE A 488 -8.89 23.41 -30.45
N SER A 489 -10.19 23.32 -30.79
CA SER A 489 -11.24 24.11 -30.14
C SER A 489 -11.35 23.81 -28.65
N ALA A 490 -11.23 22.55 -28.24
CA ALA A 490 -11.20 22.18 -26.82
C ALA A 490 -9.99 22.79 -26.11
N GLY A 491 -8.80 22.77 -26.72
CA GLY A 491 -7.59 23.39 -26.15
C GLY A 491 -7.72 24.91 -25.99
N VAL A 492 -8.22 25.60 -27.03
CA VAL A 492 -8.48 27.06 -26.97
C VAL A 492 -9.55 27.40 -25.93
N LEU A 493 -10.58 26.55 -25.81
CA LEU A 493 -11.62 26.72 -24.80
C LEU A 493 -11.07 26.57 -23.39
N THR A 494 -10.25 25.54 -23.12
CA THR A 494 -9.59 25.35 -21.83
C THR A 494 -8.72 26.55 -21.46
N LEU A 495 -7.90 27.04 -22.41
CA LEU A 495 -7.07 28.24 -22.19
C LEU A 495 -7.92 29.46 -21.83
N SER A 496 -9.03 29.64 -22.55
CA SER A 496 -9.96 30.77 -22.35
C SER A 496 -10.64 30.68 -20.97
N ILE A 497 -11.07 29.49 -20.56
CA ILE A 497 -11.64 29.22 -19.23
C ILE A 497 -10.61 29.53 -18.15
N THR A 498 -9.37 29.08 -18.30
CA THR A 498 -8.30 29.35 -17.33
C THR A 498 -8.03 30.85 -17.20
N LEU A 499 -7.96 31.59 -18.30
CA LEU A 499 -7.76 33.05 -18.26
C LEU A 499 -8.91 33.78 -17.56
N ILE A 500 -10.15 33.42 -17.85
CA ILE A 500 -11.33 34.00 -17.19
C ILE A 500 -11.35 33.65 -15.70
N THR A 501 -10.94 32.44 -15.35
CA THR A 501 -10.82 31.97 -13.96
C THR A 501 -9.78 32.78 -13.19
N VAL A 502 -8.59 32.97 -13.77
CA VAL A 502 -7.53 33.77 -13.16
C VAL A 502 -7.99 35.21 -12.97
N PHE A 503 -8.63 35.81 -13.98
CA PHE A 503 -9.17 37.15 -13.89
C PHE A 503 -10.26 37.28 -12.79
N TYR A 504 -11.14 36.27 -12.68
CA TYR A 504 -12.14 36.22 -11.64
C TYR A 504 -11.49 36.14 -10.25
N GLY A 505 -10.52 35.25 -10.04
CA GLY A 505 -9.82 35.10 -8.76
C GLY A 505 -9.03 36.35 -8.33
N LEU A 506 -8.52 37.13 -9.29
CA LEU A 506 -7.91 38.44 -9.00
C LEU A 506 -8.94 39.47 -8.49
N THR A 507 -10.19 39.36 -8.91
CA THR A 507 -11.27 40.32 -8.61
C THR A 507 -12.10 39.89 -7.39
N PHE A 508 -12.40 38.60 -7.26
CA PHE A 508 -13.29 38.01 -6.25
C PHE A 508 -12.56 36.88 -5.54
N ARG A 509 -11.94 37.18 -4.39
CA ARG A 509 -11.13 36.23 -3.62
C ARG A 509 -12.01 35.24 -2.85
N GLY A 510 -11.64 33.96 -2.88
CA GLY A 510 -12.21 32.91 -2.03
C GLY A 510 -13.46 32.23 -2.57
N GLN A 511 -13.86 32.50 -3.83
CA GLN A 511 -15.02 31.87 -4.49
C GLN A 511 -14.66 31.28 -5.86
N GLU A 512 -13.38 31.23 -6.19
CA GLU A 512 -12.87 30.74 -7.46
C GLU A 512 -13.30 29.29 -7.75
N GLU A 513 -13.27 28.39 -6.77
CA GLU A 513 -13.63 26.98 -6.96
C GLU A 513 -15.08 26.82 -7.43
N PHE A 514 -16.02 27.53 -6.78
CA PHE A 514 -17.43 27.54 -7.18
C PHE A 514 -17.64 28.17 -8.56
N PHE A 515 -17.02 29.33 -8.79
CA PHE A 515 -17.14 30.03 -10.07
C PHE A 515 -16.68 29.14 -11.23
N VAL A 516 -15.49 28.55 -11.14
CA VAL A 516 -14.94 27.67 -12.18
C VAL A 516 -15.86 26.49 -12.42
N ALA A 517 -16.29 25.81 -11.36
CA ALA A 517 -17.10 24.61 -11.48
C ALA A 517 -18.43 24.90 -12.22
N TYR A 518 -19.13 25.98 -11.85
CA TYR A 518 -20.37 26.38 -12.52
C TYR A 518 -20.15 26.96 -13.92
N PHE A 519 -19.06 27.70 -14.14
CA PHE A 519 -18.75 28.26 -15.45
C PHE A 519 -18.43 27.17 -16.47
N VAL A 520 -17.62 26.17 -16.08
CA VAL A 520 -17.34 24.99 -16.91
C VAL A 520 -18.61 24.17 -17.14
N LEU A 521 -19.45 23.99 -16.11
CA LEU A 521 -20.74 23.30 -16.26
C LEU A 521 -21.65 24.01 -17.27
N PHE A 522 -21.76 25.34 -17.17
CA PHE A 522 -22.57 26.16 -18.09
C PHE A 522 -22.09 26.01 -19.54
N ILE A 523 -20.78 26.18 -19.78
CA ILE A 523 -20.19 26.02 -21.12
C ILE A 523 -20.42 24.60 -21.63
N GLY A 524 -20.17 23.58 -20.80
CA GLY A 524 -20.36 22.17 -21.14
C GLY A 524 -21.82 21.86 -21.53
N LEU A 525 -22.79 22.40 -20.79
CA LEU A 525 -24.21 22.28 -21.11
C LEU A 525 -24.56 22.98 -22.42
N VAL A 526 -24.02 24.17 -22.70
CA VAL A 526 -24.23 24.85 -23.98
C VAL A 526 -23.70 24.01 -25.15
N ILE A 527 -22.49 23.48 -25.02
CA ILE A 527 -21.86 22.62 -26.05
C ILE A 527 -22.69 21.36 -26.29
N LEU A 528 -23.23 20.75 -25.22
CA LEU A 528 -24.04 19.55 -25.31
C LEU A 528 -25.45 19.81 -25.89
N LEU A 529 -26.09 20.92 -25.49
CA LEU A 529 -27.48 21.22 -25.85
C LEU A 529 -27.63 21.67 -27.31
N ILE A 530 -26.63 22.32 -27.90
CA ILE A 530 -26.70 22.80 -29.29
C ILE A 530 -26.92 21.64 -30.28
N PRO A 531 -26.10 20.56 -30.30
CA PRO A 531 -26.35 19.40 -31.15
C PRO A 531 -27.66 18.67 -30.83
N LEU A 532 -28.09 18.66 -29.56
CA LEU A 532 -29.30 17.96 -29.13
C LEU A 532 -30.58 18.64 -29.61
N LEU A 533 -30.67 19.96 -29.47
CA LEU A 533 -31.93 20.71 -29.62
C LEU A 533 -31.95 21.62 -30.85
N LYS A 534 -30.80 22.20 -31.22
CA LYS A 534 -30.73 23.29 -32.21
C LYS A 534 -29.62 23.09 -33.24
N MET A 535 -29.39 21.85 -33.66
CA MET A 535 -28.31 21.47 -34.58
C MET A 535 -28.32 22.26 -35.91
N ASN A 536 -29.51 22.64 -36.40
CA ASN A 536 -29.69 23.41 -37.64
C ASN A 536 -29.28 24.90 -37.52
N MET A 537 -29.04 25.41 -36.30
CA MET A 537 -28.57 26.80 -36.11
C MET A 537 -27.09 27.00 -36.44
N THR A 538 -26.33 25.92 -36.55
CA THR A 538 -24.90 25.95 -36.83
C THR A 538 -24.61 25.29 -38.17
N ASN A 539 -23.55 25.72 -38.86
CA ASN A 539 -23.10 25.01 -40.04
C ASN A 539 -22.61 23.59 -39.67
N LYS A 540 -22.57 22.70 -40.66
CA LYS A 540 -22.24 21.28 -40.44
C LYS A 540 -20.87 21.10 -39.77
N MET A 541 -19.92 21.98 -40.08
CA MET A 541 -18.56 21.97 -39.53
C MET A 541 -18.55 22.30 -38.02
N VAL A 542 -19.17 23.40 -37.59
CA VAL A 542 -19.24 23.80 -36.18
C VAL A 542 -20.05 22.77 -35.39
N SER A 543 -21.15 22.29 -35.94
CA SER A 543 -21.93 21.20 -35.35
C SER A 543 -21.08 19.95 -35.12
N SER A 544 -20.22 19.59 -36.08
CA SER A 544 -19.30 18.45 -35.95
C SER A 544 -18.28 18.62 -34.82
N VAL A 545 -17.85 19.86 -34.57
CA VAL A 545 -16.94 20.18 -33.46
C VAL A 545 -17.64 19.98 -32.12
N LEU A 546 -18.83 20.57 -31.95
CA LEU A 546 -19.63 20.43 -30.74
C LEU A 546 -20.01 18.96 -30.47
N ILE A 547 -20.28 18.18 -31.52
CA ILE A 547 -20.56 16.75 -31.43
C ILE A 547 -19.35 15.98 -30.87
N ASN A 548 -18.15 16.20 -31.38
CA ASN A 548 -16.95 15.50 -30.92
C ASN A 548 -16.56 15.90 -29.49
N ILE A 549 -16.72 17.19 -29.14
CA ILE A 549 -16.52 17.65 -27.77
C ILE A 549 -17.56 16.98 -26.85
N SER A 550 -18.82 16.90 -27.26
CA SER A 550 -19.86 16.21 -26.48
C SER A 550 -19.59 14.71 -26.30
N LEU A 551 -19.13 14.03 -27.36
CA LEU A 551 -18.81 12.60 -27.34
C LEU A 551 -17.75 12.24 -26.28
N ASN A 552 -16.70 13.05 -26.15
CA ASN A 552 -15.61 12.80 -25.22
C ASN A 552 -15.80 13.52 -23.86
N GLY A 553 -16.52 14.64 -23.86
CA GLY A 553 -16.71 15.51 -22.70
C GLY A 553 -17.90 15.15 -21.83
N PHE A 554 -18.87 14.35 -22.30
CA PHE A 554 -20.06 14.02 -21.52
C PHE A 554 -19.72 13.36 -20.17
N VAL A 555 -18.80 12.38 -20.16
CA VAL A 555 -18.38 11.70 -18.92
C VAL A 555 -17.66 12.65 -17.96
N LEU A 556 -16.90 13.61 -18.49
CA LEU A 556 -16.25 14.66 -17.69
C LEU A 556 -17.27 15.66 -17.13
N LEU A 557 -18.34 15.93 -17.87
CA LEU A 557 -19.45 16.77 -17.40
C LEU A 557 -20.20 16.10 -16.24
N VAL A 558 -20.43 14.79 -16.31
CA VAL A 558 -21.03 14.03 -15.20
C VAL A 558 -20.09 14.03 -13.98
N LEU A 559 -18.79 13.81 -14.18
CA LEU A 559 -17.79 13.91 -13.11
C LEU A 559 -17.81 15.30 -12.46
N LEU A 560 -17.93 16.37 -13.26
CA LEU A 560 -18.04 17.74 -12.77
C LEU A 560 -19.29 17.96 -11.92
N ILE A 561 -20.42 17.32 -12.24
CA ILE A 561 -21.63 17.38 -11.39
C ILE A 561 -21.35 16.77 -10.01
N PHE A 562 -20.70 15.60 -9.96
CA PHE A 562 -20.26 15.02 -8.68
C PHE A 562 -19.25 15.92 -7.95
N ALA A 563 -18.33 16.55 -8.67
CA ALA A 563 -17.40 17.53 -8.13
C ALA A 563 -18.12 18.73 -7.50
N ILE A 564 -19.12 19.29 -8.16
CA ILE A 564 -19.93 20.38 -7.63
C ILE A 564 -20.67 19.95 -6.36
N ILE A 565 -21.28 18.77 -6.36
CA ILE A 565 -21.95 18.22 -5.16
C ILE A 565 -20.94 18.09 -4.01
N SER A 566 -19.76 17.55 -4.27
CA SER A 566 -18.70 17.40 -3.27
C SER A 566 -18.22 18.76 -2.72
N ILE A 567 -18.06 19.77 -3.58
CA ILE A 567 -17.65 21.12 -3.16
C ILE A 567 -18.72 21.70 -2.22
N HIS A 568 -20.02 21.54 -2.55
CA HIS A 568 -21.11 22.00 -1.68
C HIS A 568 -21.18 21.23 -0.37
N GLN A 569 -20.99 19.92 -0.37
CA GLN A 569 -20.94 19.11 0.86
C GLN A 569 -19.79 19.57 1.77
N LYS A 570 -18.60 19.80 1.21
CA LYS A 570 -17.43 20.29 1.95
C LYS A 570 -17.68 21.68 2.54
N ALA A 571 -18.23 22.60 1.75
CA ALA A 571 -18.54 23.96 2.21
C ALA A 571 -19.66 24.00 3.26
N ALA A 572 -20.70 23.17 3.11
CA ALA A 572 -21.77 23.04 4.10
C ALA A 572 -21.27 22.41 5.41
N CYS A 573 -20.25 21.54 5.35
CA CYS A 573 -19.62 20.96 6.53
C CYS A 573 -18.71 21.96 7.26
N GLN A 574 -18.07 22.88 6.54
CA GLN A 574 -17.26 23.99 7.08
C GLN A 574 -18.12 25.11 7.73
N ILE A 575 -19.07 24.75 8.58
CA ILE A 575 -19.68 25.72 9.50
C ILE A 575 -18.55 26.18 10.45
N PRO A 576 -18.32 27.49 10.63
CA PRO A 576 -17.27 27.97 11.52
C PRO A 576 -17.63 27.57 12.94
N VAL A 577 -16.99 26.51 13.45
CA VAL A 577 -16.91 26.29 14.89
C VAL A 577 -15.99 27.38 15.42
N THR A 578 -16.57 28.47 15.91
CA THR A 578 -15.86 29.50 16.65
C THR A 578 -15.45 28.94 18.01
N HIS A 579 -14.36 28.17 18.03
CA HIS A 579 -13.63 27.90 19.26
C HIS A 579 -12.26 28.56 19.18
N ILE A 580 -12.14 29.57 20.04
CA ILE A 580 -10.89 30.23 20.42
C ILE A 580 -10.07 29.19 21.20
N ASP A 581 -8.77 29.16 20.92
CA ASP A 581 -7.71 28.35 21.54
C ASP A 581 -7.35 27.01 20.85
N TYR A 582 -6.39 27.14 19.93
CA TYR A 582 -5.36 26.17 19.54
C TYR A 582 -5.71 24.68 19.74
N ASP A 583 -6.46 24.14 18.79
CA ASP A 583 -6.25 22.82 18.20
C ASP A 583 -7.19 22.67 16.99
N TYR A 584 -6.63 22.44 15.81
CA TYR A 584 -7.43 22.15 14.62
C TYR A 584 -7.93 20.70 14.72
N THR A 585 -9.13 20.48 15.27
CA THR A 585 -9.84 19.22 15.06
C THR A 585 -10.37 19.22 13.63
N TYR A 586 -9.72 18.48 12.73
CA TYR A 586 -10.29 18.17 11.42
C TYR A 586 -11.59 17.40 11.63
N GLN A 587 -12.72 18.08 11.50
CA GLN A 587 -14.00 17.39 11.40
C GLN A 587 -13.96 16.59 10.11
N ASN A 588 -13.97 15.25 10.20
CA ASN A 588 -14.03 14.40 9.02
C ASN A 588 -15.34 14.72 8.30
N CYS A 589 -15.25 15.33 7.12
CA CYS A 589 -16.39 15.81 6.34
C CYS A 589 -16.57 14.88 5.15
N PRO A 590 -17.18 13.69 5.33
CA PRO A 590 -17.39 12.76 4.24
C PRO A 590 -18.19 13.44 3.15
N ASN A 591 -17.67 13.34 1.95
CA ASN A 591 -18.29 13.84 0.73
C ASN A 591 -18.61 12.67 -0.18
N ILE A 592 -19.35 12.93 -1.25
CA ILE A 592 -19.81 11.90 -2.17
C ILE A 592 -18.66 11.07 -2.77
N PHE A 593 -17.45 11.64 -2.94
CA PHE A 593 -16.29 10.87 -3.40
C PHE A 593 -15.77 9.90 -2.35
N GLU A 594 -15.79 10.28 -1.08
CA GLU A 594 -15.41 9.40 0.03
C GLU A 594 -16.47 8.32 0.27
N ASP A 595 -17.76 8.68 0.22
CA ASP A 595 -18.88 7.76 0.47
C ASP A 595 -18.98 6.67 -0.61
N LEU A 596 -18.80 7.05 -1.87
CA LEU A 596 -18.92 6.11 -3.00
C LEU A 596 -17.58 5.53 -3.44
N GLY A 597 -16.45 6.17 -3.10
CA GLY A 597 -15.11 5.73 -3.50
C GLY A 597 -15.00 5.40 -4.99
N PHE A 598 -14.45 4.23 -5.29
CA PHE A 598 -14.29 3.74 -6.66
C PHE A 598 -15.62 3.46 -7.39
N MET A 599 -16.76 3.34 -6.69
CA MET A 599 -18.06 3.10 -7.34
C MET A 599 -18.49 4.26 -8.24
N ILE A 600 -18.10 5.51 -7.93
CA ILE A 600 -18.37 6.66 -8.80
C ILE A 600 -17.80 6.42 -10.21
N SER A 601 -16.60 5.88 -10.29
CA SER A 601 -15.92 5.59 -11.57
C SER A 601 -16.79 4.70 -12.46
N TYR A 602 -17.36 3.63 -11.90
CA TYR A 602 -18.26 2.73 -12.62
C TYR A 602 -19.61 3.38 -12.98
N ILE A 603 -20.19 4.17 -12.08
CA ILE A 603 -21.45 4.90 -12.33
C ILE A 603 -21.29 5.84 -13.53
N ILE A 604 -20.22 6.65 -13.54
CA ILE A 604 -19.95 7.60 -14.63
C ILE A 604 -19.73 6.85 -15.94
N LEU A 605 -19.00 5.73 -15.92
CA LEU A 605 -18.79 4.90 -17.10
C LEU A 605 -20.12 4.35 -17.66
N ILE A 606 -20.99 3.81 -16.82
CA ILE A 606 -22.32 3.30 -17.21
C ILE A 606 -23.13 4.43 -17.85
N LEU A 607 -23.16 5.61 -17.23
CA LEU A 607 -23.81 6.80 -17.79
C LEU A 607 -23.22 7.18 -19.15
N GLY A 608 -21.90 7.04 -19.33
CA GLY A 608 -21.22 7.20 -20.62
C GLY A 608 -21.73 6.24 -21.70
N PHE A 609 -21.87 4.95 -21.40
CA PHE A 609 -22.43 3.97 -22.35
C PHE A 609 -23.90 4.28 -22.70
N VAL A 610 -24.70 4.63 -21.69
CA VAL A 610 -26.11 5.02 -21.87
C VAL A 610 -26.20 6.26 -22.77
N PHE A 611 -25.38 7.27 -22.51
CA PHE A 611 -25.29 8.45 -23.36
C PHE A 611 -24.91 8.08 -24.79
N MET A 612 -23.85 7.29 -24.99
CA MET A 612 -23.41 6.87 -26.31
C MET A 612 -24.52 6.18 -27.10
N TYR A 613 -25.33 5.33 -26.46
CA TYR A 613 -26.47 4.67 -27.08
C TYR A 613 -27.48 5.68 -27.62
N PHE A 614 -27.96 6.60 -26.78
CA PHE A 614 -28.95 7.61 -27.19
C PHE A 614 -28.38 8.64 -28.17
N TYR A 615 -27.13 9.05 -27.97
CA TYR A 615 -26.47 10.05 -28.80
C TYR A 615 -26.23 9.58 -30.23
N THR A 616 -26.18 8.26 -30.49
CA THR A 616 -26.15 7.74 -31.88
C THR A 616 -27.30 8.24 -32.75
N ALA A 617 -28.47 8.53 -32.18
CA ALA A 617 -29.59 9.10 -32.92
C ALA A 617 -29.30 10.51 -33.43
N ILE A 618 -28.55 11.29 -32.65
CA ILE A 618 -28.15 12.66 -32.99
C ILE A 618 -27.08 12.63 -34.08
N LEU A 619 -26.11 11.71 -33.96
CA LEU A 619 -25.08 11.50 -34.98
C LEU A 619 -25.67 11.14 -36.34
N GLN A 620 -26.74 10.33 -36.38
CA GLN A 620 -27.45 10.04 -37.62
C GLN A 620 -28.09 11.28 -38.22
N LYS A 621 -28.78 12.09 -37.41
CA LYS A 621 -29.38 13.35 -37.88
C LYS A 621 -28.32 14.31 -38.42
N TRP A 622 -27.19 14.44 -37.72
CA TRP A 622 -26.08 15.29 -38.14
C TRP A 622 -25.51 14.83 -39.49
N LYS A 623 -25.33 13.51 -39.64
CA LYS A 623 -24.79 12.95 -40.89
C LYS A 623 -25.71 13.22 -42.10
N ALA A 624 -27.02 13.32 -41.88
CA ALA A 624 -28.01 13.63 -42.90
C ALA A 624 -28.08 15.13 -43.26
N MET A 625 -27.40 16.02 -42.53
CA MET A 625 -27.37 17.45 -42.87
C MET A 625 -26.67 17.68 -44.21
N PRO A 626 -27.16 18.63 -45.04
CA PRO A 626 -26.44 19.08 -46.23
C PRO A 626 -25.07 19.68 -45.83
N GLU A 627 -24.09 19.60 -46.74
CA GLU A 627 -22.74 20.11 -46.50
C GLU A 627 -22.69 21.62 -46.23
#